data_AF-A0A3M2W3P0-F1
#
_entry.id   AF-A0A3M2W3P0-F1
#
_cell.length_a   1.000
_cell.length_b   1.000
_cell.length_c   1.000
_cell.angle_alpha   90.00
_cell.angle_beta   90.00
_cell.angle_gamma   90.00
#
_symmetry.space_group_name_H-M   'P 1'
#
loop_
_entity.id
_entity.type
_entity.pdbx_description
1 polymer ?
#
loop_
_entity_poly.entity_id
_entity_poly.type
_entity_poly.pdbx_seq_one_letter_code
_entity_poly.pdbx_strand_id
1 'polypeptide(L)' 'GKLKFESGAHRVQRVPKTESQGRIHTSACTVAVLPEPDEQQAIEINPT' A
#
# COMPACT_ATOMS: atom_id res chain seq x y z
N GLY A 1 3.84 -10.11 11.03
CA GLY A 1 2.51 -10.58 10.60
C GLY A 1 2.57 -11.26 9.24
N LYS A 2 1.51 -11.97 8.85
CA LYS A 2 1.40 -12.67 7.55
C LYS A 2 1.55 -11.72 6.35
N LEU A 3 1.12 -10.46 6.50
CA LEU A 3 1.06 -9.47 5.42
C LEU A 3 2.36 -8.68 5.18
N LYS A 4 3.45 -8.96 5.93
CA LYS A 4 4.67 -8.12 5.90
C LYS A 4 5.36 -8.03 4.53
N PHE A 5 5.08 -8.96 3.62
CA PHE A 5 5.65 -9.01 2.27
C PHE A 5 4.78 -8.35 1.22
N GLU A 6 3.58 -7.89 1.58
CA GLU A 6 2.66 -7.26 0.64
C GLU A 6 2.95 -5.77 0.44
N SER A 7 3.80 -5.17 1.29
CA SER A 7 4.26 -3.78 1.12
C SER A 7 5.01 -3.60 -0.20
N GLY A 8 4.65 -2.59 -0.96
CA GLY A 8 5.30 -2.24 -2.22
C GLY A 8 4.33 -2.04 -3.37
N ALA A 9 4.88 -1.93 -4.58
CA ALA A 9 4.12 -1.73 -5.81
C ALA A 9 3.71 -3.08 -6.44
N HIS A 10 2.44 -3.19 -6.80
CA HIS A 10 1.83 -4.33 -7.46
C HIS A 10 1.38 -3.93 -8.86
N ARG A 11 1.92 -4.58 -9.89
CA ARG A 11 1.67 -4.26 -11.30
C ARG A 11 0.52 -5.10 -11.86
N VAL A 12 -0.33 -4.49 -12.67
CA VAL A 12 -1.41 -5.16 -13.39
C VAL A 12 -1.33 -4.82 -14.87
N GLN A 13 -1.36 -5.85 -15.71
CA GLN A 13 -1.48 -5.72 -17.16
C GLN A 13 -2.81 -6.31 -17.59
N ARG A 14 -3.68 -5.47 -18.16
CA ARG A 14 -5.04 -5.87 -18.57
C ARG A 14 -5.61 -4.92 -19.61
N VAL A 15 -6.70 -5.30 -20.25
CA VAL A 15 -7.59 -4.36 -20.93
C VAL A 15 -8.53 -3.75 -19.89
N PRO A 16 -8.48 -2.43 -19.62
CA PRO A 16 -9.35 -1.82 -18.62
C PRO A 16 -10.80 -1.78 -19.06
N LYS A 17 -11.74 -1.89 -18.11
CA LYS A 17 -13.18 -1.71 -18.39
C LYS A 17 -13.53 -0.32 -18.94
N THR A 18 -12.69 0.68 -18.63
CA THR A 18 -12.86 2.06 -19.07
C THR A 18 -12.20 2.34 -20.43
N GLU A 19 -11.51 1.38 -21.03
CA GLU A 19 -10.83 1.54 -22.32
C GLU A 19 -11.75 1.11 -23.46
N SER A 20 -11.95 1.97 -24.45
CA SER A 20 -12.92 1.74 -25.54
C SER A 20 -12.37 0.94 -26.72
N GLN A 21 -11.04 0.91 -26.92
CA GLN A 21 -10.41 0.30 -28.09
C GLN A 21 -9.78 -1.07 -27.82
N GLY A 22 -10.02 -1.64 -26.63
CA GLY A 22 -9.57 -3.00 -26.30
C GLY A 22 -8.06 -3.15 -26.09
N ARG A 23 -7.32 -2.05 -25.89
CA ARG A 23 -5.87 -2.09 -25.70
C ARG A 23 -5.49 -2.51 -24.28
N ILE A 24 -4.36 -3.21 -24.18
CA ILE A 24 -3.74 -3.54 -22.89
C ILE A 24 -3.09 -2.28 -22.31
N HIS A 25 -3.47 -1.93 -21.09
CA HIS A 25 -2.80 -0.91 -20.29
C HIS A 25 -2.01 -1.58 -19.17
N THR A 26 -0.89 -0.97 -18.79
CA THR A 26 -0.14 -1.34 -17.60
C THR A 26 -0.42 -0.31 -16.50
N SER A 27 -1.02 -0.75 -15.39
CA SER A 27 -1.26 0.06 -14.19
C SER A 27 -0.51 -0.53 -12.99
N ALA A 28 -0.39 0.23 -11.90
CA ALA A 28 0.16 -0.26 -10.64
C ALA A 28 -0.61 0.31 -9.44
N CYS A 29 -0.56 -0.42 -8.32
CA CYS A 29 -1.07 0.01 -7.02
C CYS A 29 0.02 -0.19 -5.96
N THR A 30 0.13 0.73 -5.00
CA THR A 30 1.07 0.58 -3.88
C THR A 30 0.31 0.17 -2.62
N VAL A 31 0.88 -0.75 -1.83
CA VAL A 31 0.36 -1.19 -0.54
C VAL A 31 1.36 -0.80 0.54
N ALA A 32 0.86 -0.25 1.65
CA ALA A 32 1.64 0.03 2.85
C ALA A 32 1.17 -0.90 3.99
N VAL A 33 2.09 -1.66 4.56
CA VAL A 33 1.86 -2.54 5.71
C VAL A 33 2.71 -2.03 6.87
N LEU A 34 2.02 -1.51 7.89
CA LEU A 34 2.62 -1.01 9.12
C LEU A 34 2.26 -1.96 10.27
N PRO A 35 3.20 -2.28 11.19
CA PRO A 35 2.84 -2.91 12.45
C PRO A 35 1.99 -1.95 13.28
N GLU A 36 1.21 -2.51 14.20
CA GLU A 36 0.60 -1.70 15.26
C GLU A 36 1.73 -1.07 16.09
N PRO A 37 1.69 0.24 16.36
CA PRO A 37 2.72 0.91 17.14
C PRO A 37 2.70 0.42 18.59
N ASP A 38 3.87 0.40 19.22
CA ASP A 38 3.99 0.08 20.63
C ASP A 38 3.52 1.28 21.47
N GLU A 39 2.58 1.06 22.39
CA GLU A 39 2.09 2.09 23.31
C GLU A 39 3.21 2.67 24.19
N GLN A 40 4.25 1.88 24.48
CA GLN A 40 5.39 2.31 25.31
C GLN A 40 6.34 3.27 24.58
N GLN A 41 6.26 3.35 23.25
CA GLN A 41 6.99 4.33 22.43
C GLN A 41 6.18 5.63 22.22
N ALA A 42 4.97 5.72 22.77
CA ALA A 42 4.21 6.97 22.78
C ALA A 42 5.01 8.01 23.58
N ILE A 43 5.43 9.06 22.89
CA ILE A 43 6.28 10.12 23.42
C ILE A 43 5.56 10.79 24.60
N GLU A 44 6.09 10.68 25.81
CA GLU A 44 5.69 11.53 26.94
C GLU A 44 6.14 12.97 26.65
N ILE A 45 5.17 13.85 26.38
CA ILE A 45 5.44 15.27 26.26
C ILE A 45 5.64 15.81 27.68
N ASN A 46 6.89 16.11 28.04
CA ASN A 46 7.19 16.76 29.31
C ASN A 46 6.75 18.24 29.23
N PRO A 47 5.76 18.69 30.02
CA PRO A 47 5.16 20.03 29.87
C PRO A 47 5.97 21.14 30.56
N THR A 48 7.24 20.91 30.90
CA THR A 48 8.10 21.89 31.60
C THR A 48 9.27 22.35 30.72
#